data_AF-A0A382RC06-F1
#
_entry.id   AF-A0A382RC06-F1
#
_cell.length_a   1.000
_cell.length_b   1.000
_cell.length_c   1.000
_cell.angle_alpha   90.00
_cell.angle_beta   90.00
_cell.angle_gamma   90.00
#
_symmetry.space_group_name_H-M   'P 1'
#
loop_
_entity.id
_entity.type
_entity.pdbx_description
1 polymer ?
#
loop_
_entity_poly.entity_id
_entity_poly.type
_entity_poly.pdbx_seq_one_letter_code
_entity_poly.pdbx_strand_id
1 'polypeptide(L)'
;GGPLVPKMKFLPADRMVQTLQLIGGGLMMMLAVLTYLVTPADGTFWNGFALWMGFDALGQILHLLIVIAALGAGFFGIFRRDARGLLVSYVLFIIISLRFAASKDTFDTGMLAEVGEFWTKQLIVLYAVSLVMYMEVTNGIIRFSMLDTSIRTGEVYVMNVKKVLSRYHISLIVTPIIAAFVASCTLLINVIIPWFFEFFDKETSVRLSQSVELTSVYGVALGTMFVFVLVATLFAANIPLRIQQWREAADD
;
A
#
# COMPACT_ATOMS: atom_id res chain seq x y z
N GLY A 1 -29.08 12.49 -10.78
CA GLY A 1 -28.61 13.00 -9.48
C GLY A 1 -27.73 11.97 -8.82
N GLY A 2 -26.46 11.89 -9.23
CA GLY A 2 -25.48 11.06 -8.51
C GLY A 2 -25.13 11.68 -7.15
N PRO A 3 -24.47 10.94 -6.25
CA PRO A 3 -24.10 11.45 -4.94
C PRO A 3 -23.22 12.70 -5.13
N LEU A 4 -23.77 13.85 -4.77
CA LEU A 4 -23.00 15.09 -4.67
C LEU A 4 -22.02 14.85 -3.53
N VAL A 5 -20.77 14.50 -3.85
CA VAL A 5 -19.68 14.59 -2.88
C VAL A 5 -19.71 16.04 -2.39
N PRO A 6 -20.04 16.31 -1.12
CA PRO A 6 -20.25 17.66 -0.67
C PRO A 6 -18.96 18.44 -0.91
N LYS A 7 -19.04 19.60 -1.57
CA LYS A 7 -17.93 20.56 -1.54
C LYS A 7 -17.86 21.09 -0.11
N MET A 8 -17.26 20.34 0.81
CA MET A 8 -17.02 20.80 2.17
C MET A 8 -15.95 21.88 2.09
N LYS A 9 -16.33 23.11 2.39
CA LYS A 9 -15.37 24.20 2.52
C LYS A 9 -14.75 24.10 3.91
N PHE A 10 -13.60 23.45 3.99
CA PHE A 10 -12.88 23.32 5.24
C PHE A 10 -12.33 24.67 5.72
N LEU A 11 -12.36 24.90 7.03
CA LEU A 11 -11.65 26.02 7.65
C LEU A 11 -10.13 25.83 7.53
N PRO A 12 -9.31 26.89 7.68
CA PRO A 12 -7.85 26.78 7.69
C PRO A 12 -7.40 25.68 8.65
N ALA A 13 -6.43 24.87 8.22
CA ALA A 13 -5.99 23.67 8.94
C ALA A 13 -5.41 24.00 10.32
N ASP A 14 -5.88 23.29 11.35
CA ASP A 14 -5.23 23.16 12.65
C ASP A 14 -3.79 22.61 12.49
N ARG A 15 -2.89 22.97 13.42
CA ARG A 15 -1.56 22.38 13.61
C ARG A 15 -1.53 20.86 13.43
N MET A 16 -2.47 20.10 13.98
CA MET A 16 -2.50 18.64 13.81
C MET A 16 -2.72 18.23 12.35
N VAL A 17 -3.67 18.88 11.66
CA VAL A 17 -3.93 18.63 10.24
C VAL A 17 -2.72 19.05 9.39
N GLN A 18 -2.05 20.15 9.74
CA GLN A 18 -0.80 20.57 9.09
C GLN A 18 0.33 19.54 9.28
N THR A 19 0.48 18.97 10.48
CA THR A 19 1.46 17.89 10.73
C THR A 19 1.15 16.66 9.88
N LEU A 20 -0.13 16.27 9.78
CA LEU A 20 -0.53 15.15 8.91
C LEU A 20 -0.32 15.46 7.43
N GLN A 21 -0.54 16.70 6.99
CA GLN A 21 -0.22 17.13 5.62
C GLN A 21 1.28 17.05 5.33
N LEU A 22 2.12 17.44 6.29
CA LEU A 22 3.57 17.33 6.15
C LEU A 22 4.03 15.86 6.08
N ILE A 23 3.54 15.02 7.00
CA ILE A 23 3.87 13.58 7.02
C ILE A 23 3.35 12.90 5.76
N GLY A 24 2.11 13.18 5.35
CA GLY A 24 1.51 12.66 4.12
C GLY A 24 2.29 13.07 2.88
N GLY A 25 2.73 14.33 2.81
CA GLY A 25 3.61 14.82 1.74
C GLY A 25 4.97 14.12 1.75
N GLY A 26 5.58 13.93 2.92
CA GLY A 26 6.84 13.19 3.08
C GLY A 26 6.73 11.73 2.62
N LEU A 27 5.65 11.03 3.02
CA LEU A 27 5.37 9.66 2.60
C LEU A 27 5.14 9.56 1.09
N MET A 28 4.45 10.53 0.50
CA MET A 28 4.25 10.59 -0.94
C MET A 28 5.57 10.79 -1.69
N MET A 29 6.47 11.66 -1.20
CA MET A 29 7.79 11.84 -1.80
C MET A 29 8.65 10.58 -1.66
N MET A 30 8.60 9.92 -0.50
CA MET A 30 9.24 8.62 -0.29
C MET A 30 8.70 7.57 -1.29
N LEU A 31 7.39 7.52 -1.49
CA LEU A 31 6.77 6.64 -2.49
C LEU A 31 7.26 6.94 -3.90
N ALA A 32 7.43 8.21 -4.27
CA ALA A 32 7.97 8.59 -5.57
C ALA A 32 9.37 7.99 -5.80
N VAL A 33 10.24 8.12 -4.80
CA VAL A 33 11.60 7.59 -4.84
C VAL A 33 11.58 6.06 -4.88
N LEU A 34 10.80 5.42 -4.01
CA LEU A 34 10.67 3.97 -3.99
C LEU A 34 10.05 3.43 -5.29
N THR A 35 9.14 4.17 -5.91
CA THR A 35 8.58 3.82 -7.23
C THR A 35 9.70 3.79 -8.28
N TYR A 36 10.55 4.81 -8.32
CA TYR A 36 11.68 4.83 -9.24
C TYR A 36 12.68 3.69 -8.99
N LEU A 37 12.93 3.35 -7.72
CA LEU A 37 13.91 2.32 -7.36
C LEU A 37 13.39 0.89 -7.57
N VAL A 38 12.13 0.63 -7.18
CA VAL A 38 11.62 -0.73 -6.96
C VAL A 38 10.62 -1.15 -8.04
N THR A 39 9.99 -0.19 -8.72
CA THR A 39 9.01 -0.45 -9.79
C THR A 39 9.52 0.12 -11.10
N PRO A 40 10.51 -0.52 -11.77
CA PRO A 40 10.96 -0.09 -13.08
C PRO A 40 9.82 -0.16 -14.11
N ALA A 41 9.92 0.61 -15.20
CA ALA A 41 8.90 0.60 -16.25
C ALA A 41 8.78 -0.75 -16.96
N ASP A 42 9.83 -1.58 -16.96
CA ASP A 42 9.80 -2.87 -17.61
C ASP A 42 8.68 -3.77 -17.09
N GLY A 43 8.01 -4.53 -17.95
CA GLY A 43 6.87 -5.40 -17.58
C GLY A 43 5.58 -4.66 -17.18
N THR A 44 5.52 -3.34 -17.29
CA THR A 44 4.27 -2.59 -17.14
C THR A 44 3.47 -2.55 -18.44
N PHE A 45 2.16 -2.26 -18.36
CA PHE A 45 1.29 -2.20 -19.54
C PHE A 45 1.78 -1.19 -20.59
N TRP A 46 2.15 0.03 -20.16
CA TRP A 46 2.62 1.08 -21.07
C TRP A 46 3.99 0.77 -21.68
N ASN A 47 4.85 0.01 -21.00
CA ASN A 47 6.08 -0.48 -21.61
C ASN A 47 5.81 -1.54 -22.69
N GLY A 48 4.87 -2.46 -22.44
CA GLY A 48 4.42 -3.41 -23.47
C GLY A 48 3.86 -2.69 -24.72
N PHE A 49 3.09 -1.63 -24.50
CA PHE A 49 2.61 -0.77 -25.59
C PHE A 49 3.75 -0.04 -26.33
N ALA A 50 4.74 0.47 -25.60
CA ALA A 50 5.92 1.13 -26.18
C ALA A 50 6.73 0.19 -27.08
N LEU A 51 6.96 -1.04 -26.61
CA LEU A 51 7.65 -2.10 -27.35
C LEU A 51 6.88 -2.48 -28.61
N TRP A 52 5.55 -2.61 -28.53
CA TRP A 52 4.71 -2.89 -29.69
C TRP A 52 4.77 -1.78 -30.76
N MET A 53 4.88 -0.53 -30.32
CA MET A 53 5.05 0.64 -31.20
C MET A 53 6.49 0.78 -31.73
N GLY A 54 7.45 -0.04 -31.26
CA GLY A 54 8.86 0.03 -31.63
C GLY A 54 9.59 1.26 -31.10
N PHE A 55 9.11 1.87 -30.01
CA PHE A 55 9.73 3.06 -29.42
C PHE A 55 10.05 2.85 -27.93
N ASP A 56 11.22 2.29 -27.65
CA ASP A 56 11.64 1.85 -26.32
C ASP A 56 11.60 2.97 -25.26
N ALA A 57 11.98 4.20 -25.63
CA ALA A 57 11.98 5.33 -24.70
C ALA A 57 10.57 5.73 -24.23
N LEU A 58 9.52 5.41 -24.99
CA LEU A 58 8.14 5.76 -24.67
C LEU A 58 7.65 5.09 -23.38
N GLY A 59 8.11 3.87 -23.10
CA GLY A 59 7.75 3.14 -21.88
C GLY A 59 8.19 3.91 -20.63
N GLN A 60 9.44 4.36 -20.62
CA GLN A 60 10.00 5.14 -19.52
C GLN A 60 9.39 6.53 -19.41
N ILE A 61 9.13 7.20 -20.55
CA ILE A 61 8.48 8.52 -20.56
C ILE A 61 7.07 8.43 -19.96
N LEU A 62 6.27 7.44 -20.39
CA LEU A 62 4.93 7.23 -19.85
C LEU A 62 4.96 6.86 -18.37
N HIS A 63 5.91 6.02 -17.96
CA HIS A 63 6.07 5.66 -16.55
C HIS A 63 6.29 6.90 -15.69
N LEU A 64 7.25 7.77 -16.05
CA LEU A 64 7.52 9.02 -15.34
C LEU A 64 6.33 9.97 -15.35
N LEU A 65 5.59 10.06 -16.47
CA LEU A 65 4.39 10.89 -16.56
C LEU A 65 3.33 10.44 -15.56
N ILE A 66 3.09 9.13 -15.45
CA ILE A 66 2.12 8.56 -14.49
C ILE A 66 2.58 8.85 -13.05
N VAL A 67 3.88 8.75 -12.75
CA VAL A 67 4.45 9.11 -11.43
C VAL A 67 4.22 10.59 -11.12
N ILE A 68 4.52 11.48 -12.06
CA ILE A 68 4.30 12.93 -11.91
C ILE A 68 2.81 13.23 -11.72
N ALA A 69 1.93 12.55 -12.44
CA ALA A 69 0.48 12.68 -12.26
C ALA A 69 0.04 12.20 -10.88
N ALA A 70 0.60 11.09 -10.37
CA ALA A 70 0.32 10.57 -9.02
C ALA A 70 0.73 11.57 -7.94
N LEU A 71 1.90 12.21 -8.10
CA LEU A 71 2.38 13.27 -7.22
C LEU A 71 1.51 14.53 -7.31
N GLY A 72 1.18 14.98 -8.52
CA GLY A 72 0.34 16.16 -8.73
C GLY A 72 -1.05 16.00 -8.11
N ALA A 73 -1.68 14.84 -8.33
CA ALA A 73 -2.96 14.50 -7.72
C ALA A 73 -2.86 14.39 -6.19
N GLY A 74 -1.77 13.81 -5.68
CA GLY A 74 -1.51 13.66 -4.25
C GLY A 74 -1.30 15.00 -3.55
N PHE A 75 -0.42 15.86 -4.09
CA PHE A 75 -0.24 17.23 -3.60
C PHE A 75 -1.56 18.01 -3.62
N PHE A 76 -2.30 17.94 -4.73
CA PHE A 76 -3.62 18.57 -4.82
C PHE A 76 -4.57 18.07 -3.73
N GLY A 77 -4.63 16.75 -3.54
CA GLY A 77 -5.46 16.09 -2.54
C GLY A 77 -5.08 16.47 -1.11
N ILE A 78 -3.79 16.49 -0.77
CA ILE A 78 -3.27 16.85 0.56
C ILE A 78 -3.56 18.31 0.88
N PHE A 79 -3.18 19.24 -0.02
CA PHE A 79 -3.27 20.68 0.25
C PHE A 79 -4.72 21.18 0.21
N ARG A 80 -5.52 20.73 -0.75
CA ARG A 80 -6.94 21.08 -0.81
C ARG A 80 -7.81 20.23 0.10
N ARG A 81 -7.24 19.19 0.73
CA ARG A 81 -7.95 18.21 1.54
C ARG A 81 -9.10 17.61 0.72
N ASP A 82 -8.81 17.28 -0.53
CA ASP A 82 -9.78 16.71 -1.47
C ASP A 82 -9.55 15.20 -1.58
N ALA A 83 -10.54 14.43 -1.10
CA ALA A 83 -10.53 12.97 -1.17
C ALA A 83 -10.43 12.44 -2.60
N ARG A 84 -10.90 13.20 -3.60
CA ARG A 84 -10.84 12.80 -5.01
C ARG A 84 -9.41 12.83 -5.53
N GLY A 85 -8.67 13.89 -5.23
CA GLY A 85 -7.25 14.01 -5.61
C GLY A 85 -6.40 12.93 -4.95
N LEU A 86 -6.66 12.66 -3.67
CA LEU A 86 -6.02 11.56 -2.93
C LEU A 86 -6.32 10.20 -3.56
N LEU A 87 -7.59 9.91 -3.89
CA LEU A 87 -7.98 8.66 -4.53
C LEU A 87 -7.30 8.48 -5.89
N VAL A 88 -7.23 9.53 -6.71
CA VAL A 88 -6.50 9.46 -8.00
C VAL A 88 -5.02 9.15 -7.75
N SER A 89 -4.38 9.79 -6.77
CA SER A 89 -2.99 9.50 -6.39
C SER A 89 -2.79 8.04 -5.97
N TYR A 90 -3.68 7.51 -5.11
CA TYR A 90 -3.63 6.12 -4.67
C TYR A 90 -3.73 5.14 -5.83
N VAL A 91 -4.72 5.35 -6.70
CA VAL A 91 -4.96 4.51 -7.87
C VAL A 91 -3.75 4.54 -8.81
N LEU A 92 -3.16 5.70 -9.05
CA LEU A 92 -1.98 5.80 -9.89
C LEU A 92 -0.78 5.07 -9.28
N PHE A 93 -0.48 5.23 -7.98
CA PHE A 93 0.60 4.47 -7.34
C PHE A 93 0.34 2.96 -7.37
N ILE A 94 -0.90 2.52 -7.14
CA ILE A 94 -1.27 1.10 -7.29
C ILE A 94 -1.03 0.64 -8.73
N ILE A 95 -1.52 1.37 -9.73
CA ILE A 95 -1.34 1.02 -11.16
C ILE A 95 0.15 0.95 -11.52
N ILE A 96 0.97 1.88 -11.03
CA ILE A 96 2.42 1.85 -11.27
C ILE A 96 3.04 0.57 -10.69
N SER A 97 2.56 0.12 -9.53
CA SER A 97 3.00 -1.13 -8.91
C SER A 97 2.47 -2.38 -9.62
N LEU A 98 1.40 -2.27 -10.41
CA LEU A 98 0.86 -3.38 -11.19
C LEU A 98 1.77 -3.67 -12.38
N ARG A 99 2.59 -4.70 -12.20
CA ARG A 99 3.48 -5.21 -13.21
C ARG A 99 3.01 -6.56 -13.70
N PHE A 100 2.97 -6.75 -15.02
CA PHE A 100 2.95 -8.07 -15.62
C PHE A 100 4.34 -8.67 -15.44
N ALA A 101 4.54 -9.29 -14.29
CA ALA A 101 5.05 -10.65 -14.24
C ALA A 101 6.28 -10.95 -15.11
N ALA A 102 7.26 -10.04 -15.17
CA ALA A 102 8.53 -10.39 -15.78
C ALA A 102 9.33 -11.17 -14.75
N SER A 103 9.81 -12.33 -15.19
CA SER A 103 10.54 -13.34 -14.44
C SER A 103 11.74 -12.76 -13.68
N LYS A 104 12.29 -13.61 -12.78
CA LYS A 104 13.59 -13.51 -12.09
C LYS A 104 14.62 -12.54 -12.69
N ASP A 105 14.74 -12.46 -14.02
CA ASP A 105 15.68 -11.59 -14.73
C ASP A 105 15.45 -10.08 -14.58
N THR A 106 14.26 -9.59 -14.23
CA THR A 106 14.13 -8.11 -14.09
C THR A 106 14.61 -7.55 -12.75
N PHE A 107 14.82 -8.41 -11.75
CA PHE A 107 15.48 -7.96 -10.53
C PHE A 107 17.02 -7.93 -10.71
N ASP A 108 17.53 -8.63 -11.72
CA ASP A 108 18.94 -8.62 -12.15
C ASP A 108 19.25 -7.55 -13.22
N THR A 109 18.22 -6.92 -13.81
CA THR A 109 18.37 -5.90 -14.85
C THR A 109 17.73 -4.59 -14.41
N GLY A 110 18.48 -3.80 -13.64
CA GLY A 110 18.03 -2.49 -13.16
C GLY A 110 18.99 -1.86 -12.14
N MET A 111 18.62 -0.68 -11.62
CA MET A 111 19.44 0.08 -10.66
C MET A 111 19.72 -0.69 -9.34
N LEU A 112 18.93 -1.73 -9.05
CA LEU A 112 19.05 -2.57 -7.85
C LEU A 112 19.78 -3.91 -8.10
N ALA A 113 20.29 -4.16 -9.32
CA ALA A 113 20.95 -5.43 -9.67
C ALA A 113 22.15 -5.75 -8.75
N GLU A 114 22.86 -4.72 -8.27
CA GLU A 114 24.04 -4.88 -7.39
C GLU A 114 23.69 -4.96 -5.89
N VAL A 115 22.45 -4.65 -5.49
CA VAL A 115 22.06 -4.55 -4.08
C VAL A 115 21.70 -5.94 -3.49
N GLY A 116 21.47 -6.92 -4.36
CA GLY A 116 21.20 -8.31 -3.99
C GLY A 116 19.73 -8.58 -3.63
N GLU A 117 19.30 -9.83 -3.82
CA GLU A 117 17.90 -10.26 -3.69
C GLU A 117 17.26 -9.89 -2.35
N PHE A 118 18.02 -10.03 -1.25
CA PHE A 118 17.53 -9.74 0.10
C PHE A 118 17.08 -8.28 0.24
N TRP A 119 17.93 -7.33 -0.13
CA TRP A 119 17.63 -5.90 0.01
C TRP A 119 16.55 -5.43 -0.95
N THR A 120 16.51 -5.98 -2.16
CA THR A 120 15.43 -5.72 -3.12
C THR A 120 14.08 -6.14 -2.55
N LYS A 121 13.97 -7.32 -1.91
CA LYS A 121 12.74 -7.75 -1.22
C LYS A 121 12.36 -6.80 -0.08
N GLN A 122 13.33 -6.35 0.72
CA GLN A 122 13.06 -5.38 1.80
C GLN A 122 12.56 -4.03 1.26
N LEU A 123 13.08 -3.56 0.12
CA LEU A 123 12.62 -2.34 -0.52
C LEU A 123 11.18 -2.48 -1.08
N ILE A 124 10.81 -3.66 -1.59
CA ILE A 124 9.41 -3.94 -1.99
C ILE A 124 8.48 -3.92 -0.78
N VAL A 125 8.88 -4.54 0.33
CA VAL A 125 8.11 -4.47 1.58
C VAL A 125 7.99 -3.02 2.04
N LEU A 126 9.08 -2.26 2.02
CA LEU A 126 9.09 -0.84 2.38
C LEU A 126 8.15 -0.01 1.49
N TYR A 127 8.11 -0.28 0.18
CA TYR A 127 7.17 0.35 -0.74
C TYR A 127 5.72 0.04 -0.35
N ALA A 128 5.38 -1.24 -0.13
CA ALA A 128 4.03 -1.65 0.25
C ALA A 128 3.57 -1.02 1.57
N VAL A 129 4.45 -1.00 2.58
CA VAL A 129 4.20 -0.36 3.88
C VAL A 129 4.03 1.15 3.73
N SER A 130 4.89 1.80 2.95
CA SER A 130 4.81 3.24 2.69
C SER A 130 3.53 3.61 1.97
N LEU A 131 3.05 2.77 1.05
CA LEU A 131 1.81 2.98 0.31
C LEU A 131 0.59 2.93 1.23
N VAL A 132 0.55 1.94 2.12
CA VAL A 132 -0.51 1.80 3.13
C VAL A 132 -0.46 2.95 4.14
N MET A 133 0.74 3.31 4.61
CA MET A 133 0.95 4.47 5.49
C MET A 133 0.47 5.77 4.84
N TYR A 134 0.82 5.98 3.58
CA TYR A 134 0.40 7.15 2.82
C TYR A 134 -1.13 7.24 2.79
N MET A 135 -1.83 6.16 2.44
CA MET A 135 -3.30 6.13 2.42
C MET A 135 -3.91 6.39 3.80
N GLU A 136 -3.38 5.76 4.85
CA GLU A 136 -3.91 5.91 6.22
C GLU A 136 -3.73 7.36 6.73
N VAL A 137 -2.52 7.91 6.56
CA VAL A 137 -2.20 9.28 6.99
C VAL A 137 -3.06 10.29 6.24
N THR A 138 -3.17 10.16 4.92
CA THR A 138 -3.90 11.14 4.10
C THR A 138 -5.42 10.99 4.23
N ASN A 139 -5.95 9.81 4.51
CA ASN A 139 -7.33 9.65 4.97
C ASN A 139 -7.56 10.31 6.35
N GLY A 140 -6.56 10.24 7.23
CA GLY A 140 -6.53 10.98 8.50
C GLY A 140 -6.68 12.49 8.30
N ILE A 141 -5.97 13.09 7.33
CA ILE A 141 -6.08 14.52 6.99
C ILE A 141 -7.55 14.91 6.75
N ILE A 142 -8.28 14.14 5.94
CA ILE A 142 -9.68 14.41 5.63
C ILE A 142 -10.55 14.27 6.89
N ARG A 143 -10.37 13.18 7.64
CA ARG A 143 -11.15 12.90 8.85
C ARG A 143 -11.00 13.97 9.92
N PHE A 144 -9.77 14.38 10.20
CA PHE A 144 -9.51 15.43 11.19
C PHE A 144 -9.87 16.82 10.70
N SER A 145 -9.76 17.08 9.40
CA SER A 145 -10.24 18.34 8.82
C SER A 145 -11.75 18.50 8.93
N MET A 146 -12.51 17.41 8.74
CA MET A 146 -13.96 17.39 8.99
C MET A 146 -14.26 17.62 10.47
N LEU A 147 -13.56 16.93 11.37
CA LEU A 147 -13.75 17.07 12.82
C LEU A 147 -13.45 18.49 13.31
N ASP A 148 -12.31 19.07 12.91
CA ASP A 148 -11.93 20.45 13.28
C ASP A 148 -12.95 21.47 12.77
N THR A 149 -13.37 21.32 11.50
CA THR A 149 -14.35 22.23 10.90
C THR A 149 -15.68 22.15 11.65
N SER A 150 -16.19 20.94 11.92
CA SER A 150 -17.45 20.69 12.63
C SER A 150 -17.45 21.23 14.06
N ILE A 151 -16.33 21.10 14.80
CA ILE A 151 -16.19 21.66 16.16
C ILE A 151 -16.22 23.18 16.12
N ARG A 152 -15.51 23.78 15.16
CA ARG A 152 -15.37 25.25 15.06
C ARG A 152 -16.62 25.93 14.48
N THR A 153 -17.42 25.25 13.66
CA THR A 153 -18.69 25.78 13.12
C THR A 153 -19.87 25.55 14.06
N GLY A 154 -19.72 24.76 15.12
CA GLY A 154 -20.79 24.45 16.06
C GLY A 154 -21.87 23.53 15.47
N GLU A 155 -21.62 22.89 14.32
CA GLU A 155 -22.56 22.04 13.58
C GLU A 155 -22.78 20.64 14.20
N VAL A 156 -22.45 20.45 15.49
CA VAL A 156 -22.48 19.18 16.27
C VAL A 156 -21.21 18.35 16.13
N TYR A 157 -20.52 18.10 17.26
CA TYR A 157 -20.23 16.75 17.79
C TYR A 157 -19.63 16.85 19.20
N VAL A 158 -20.42 16.48 20.21
CA VAL A 158 -19.93 16.09 21.55
C VAL A 158 -19.43 14.65 21.47
N MET A 159 -18.48 14.38 20.57
CA MET A 159 -17.77 13.10 20.57
C MET A 159 -16.48 13.28 21.36
N ASN A 160 -16.15 12.32 22.22
CA ASN A 160 -14.91 12.32 22.98
C ASN A 160 -13.71 12.28 22.02
N VAL A 161 -13.21 13.47 21.62
CA VAL A 161 -12.15 13.67 20.62
C VAL A 161 -10.93 12.82 20.95
N LYS A 162 -10.62 12.67 22.24
CA LYS A 162 -9.53 11.80 22.73
C LYS A 162 -9.72 10.34 22.34
N LYS A 163 -10.94 9.79 22.40
CA LYS A 163 -11.24 8.41 21.99
C LYS A 163 -11.12 8.21 20.47
N VAL A 164 -11.42 9.23 19.66
CA VAL A 164 -11.24 9.18 18.20
C VAL A 164 -9.75 9.26 17.83
N LEU A 165 -9.04 10.20 18.46
CA LEU A 165 -7.60 10.40 18.24
C LEU A 165 -6.79 9.16 18.65
N SER A 166 -7.11 8.56 19.81
CA SER A 166 -6.48 7.33 20.27
C SER A 166 -6.69 6.17 19.29
N ARG A 167 -7.92 5.95 18.83
CA ARG A 167 -8.22 4.91 17.83
C ARG A 167 -7.48 5.13 16.51
N TYR A 168 -7.34 6.39 16.09
CA TYR A 168 -6.56 6.72 14.89
C TYR A 168 -5.07 6.45 15.07
N HIS A 169 -4.48 6.83 16.21
CA HIS A 169 -3.07 6.58 16.48
C HIS A 169 -2.75 5.08 16.48
N ILE A 170 -3.67 4.25 17.02
CA ILE A 170 -3.57 2.80 16.94
C ILE A 170 -3.64 2.33 15.48
N SER A 171 -4.58 2.83 14.68
CA SER A 171 -4.70 2.48 13.25
C SER A 171 -3.42 2.80 12.46
N LEU A 172 -2.82 3.96 12.74
CA LEU A 172 -1.60 4.44 12.10
C LEU A 172 -0.38 3.55 12.39
N ILE A 173 -0.41 2.72 13.44
CA ILE A 173 0.63 1.75 13.77
C ILE A 173 0.25 0.34 13.30
N VAL A 174 -1.00 -0.07 13.53
CA VAL A 174 -1.45 -1.45 13.27
C VAL A 174 -1.56 -1.75 11.77
N THR A 175 -2.16 -0.84 10.99
CA THR A 175 -2.40 -1.08 9.55
C THR A 175 -1.09 -1.29 8.76
N PRO A 176 -0.03 -0.49 8.97
CA PRO A 176 1.27 -0.71 8.34
C PRO A 176 1.96 -2.01 8.78
N ILE A 177 1.82 -2.41 10.05
CA ILE A 177 2.37 -3.67 10.55
C ILE A 177 1.71 -4.85 9.84
N ILE A 178 0.39 -4.81 9.68
CA ILE A 178 -0.35 -5.83 8.94
C ILE A 178 0.13 -5.86 7.48
N ALA A 179 0.29 -4.68 6.85
CA ALA A 179 0.81 -4.60 5.48
C ALA A 179 2.23 -5.17 5.35
N ALA A 180 3.12 -4.86 6.29
CA ALA A 180 4.48 -5.39 6.33
C ALA A 180 4.48 -6.91 6.45
N PHE A 181 3.64 -7.45 7.34
CA PHE A 181 3.50 -8.88 7.56
C PHE A 181 2.98 -9.58 6.31
N VAL A 182 1.88 -9.08 5.73
CA VAL A 182 1.26 -9.64 4.52
C VAL A 182 2.22 -9.60 3.32
N ALA A 183 2.89 -8.46 3.10
CA ALA A 183 3.88 -8.33 2.03
C ALA A 183 5.06 -9.29 2.21
N SER A 184 5.57 -9.41 3.44
CA SER A 184 6.68 -10.33 3.75
C SER A 184 6.29 -11.79 3.54
N CYS A 185 5.12 -12.22 4.02
CA CYS A 185 4.62 -13.58 3.79
C CYS A 185 4.45 -13.88 2.30
N THR A 186 3.96 -12.91 1.52
CA THR A 186 3.76 -13.10 0.08
C THR A 186 5.09 -13.22 -0.67
N LEU A 187 6.08 -12.40 -0.33
CA LEU A 187 7.40 -12.40 -0.99
C LEU A 187 8.29 -13.59 -0.59
N LEU A 188 8.06 -14.17 0.59
CA LEU A 188 8.85 -15.28 1.11
C LEU A 188 8.18 -16.64 0.89
N ILE A 189 7.11 -16.70 0.10
CA ILE A 189 6.38 -17.95 -0.16
C ILE A 189 7.27 -19.04 -0.73
N ASN A 190 8.26 -18.66 -1.55
CA ASN A 190 9.27 -19.55 -2.12
C ASN A 190 10.30 -20.07 -1.12
N VAL A 191 10.30 -19.57 0.12
CA VAL A 191 11.10 -20.07 1.25
C VAL A 191 10.20 -20.81 2.25
N ILE A 192 9.02 -20.27 2.53
CA ILE A 192 8.07 -20.81 3.50
C ILE A 192 7.56 -22.19 3.09
N ILE A 193 7.15 -22.37 1.82
CA ILE A 193 6.61 -23.64 1.34
C ILE A 193 7.68 -24.75 1.37
N PRO A 194 8.87 -24.58 0.77
CA PRO A 194 9.92 -25.58 0.86
C PRO A 194 10.32 -25.94 2.30
N TRP A 195 10.39 -24.94 3.18
CA TRP A 195 10.70 -25.15 4.60
C TRP A 195 9.65 -26.04 5.29
N PHE A 196 8.35 -25.82 5.02
CA PHE A 196 7.30 -26.68 5.57
C PHE A 196 7.42 -28.13 5.08
N PHE A 197 7.69 -28.33 3.79
CA PHE A 197 7.85 -29.66 3.21
C PHE A 197 9.16 -30.36 3.61
N GLU A 198 10.18 -29.63 4.05
CA GLU A 198 11.45 -30.19 4.53
C GLU A 198 11.23 -31.17 5.70
N PHE A 199 10.21 -30.92 6.52
CA PHE A 199 9.84 -31.77 7.65
C PHE A 199 9.30 -33.15 7.23
N PHE A 200 8.66 -33.23 6.06
CA PHE A 200 8.00 -34.44 5.57
C PHE A 200 8.83 -35.19 4.53
N ASP A 201 9.36 -34.45 3.55
CA ASP A 201 10.15 -34.99 2.46
C ASP A 201 11.20 -33.97 1.96
N LYS A 202 12.47 -34.32 2.17
CA LYS A 202 13.61 -33.51 1.75
C LYS A 202 13.72 -33.38 0.24
N GLU A 203 13.36 -34.41 -0.53
CA GLU A 203 13.50 -34.37 -1.99
C GLU A 203 12.47 -33.41 -2.60
N THR A 204 11.21 -33.49 -2.14
CA THR A 204 10.16 -32.56 -2.55
C THR A 204 10.48 -31.11 -2.14
N SER A 205 11.04 -30.88 -0.94
CA SER A 205 11.48 -29.56 -0.49
C SER A 205 12.54 -28.93 -1.42
N VAL A 206 13.56 -29.69 -1.82
CA VAL A 206 14.60 -29.20 -2.74
C VAL A 206 13.98 -28.86 -4.10
N ARG A 207 13.08 -29.69 -4.62
CA ARG A 207 12.38 -29.42 -5.89
C ARG A 207 11.51 -28.17 -5.82
N LEU A 208 10.81 -27.95 -4.69
CA LEU A 208 9.97 -26.77 -4.49
C LEU A 208 10.80 -25.48 -4.35
N SER A 209 11.95 -25.53 -3.65
CA SER A 209 12.83 -24.36 -3.52
C SER A 209 13.51 -23.98 -4.83
N GLN A 210 13.76 -24.94 -5.71
CA GLN A 210 14.29 -24.73 -7.05
C GLN A 210 13.20 -24.49 -8.10
N SER A 211 11.92 -24.57 -7.71
CA SER A 211 10.81 -24.44 -8.66
C SER A 211 10.71 -23.02 -9.19
N VAL A 212 10.85 -22.92 -10.52
CA VAL A 212 10.66 -21.67 -11.26
C VAL A 212 9.25 -21.13 -11.01
N GLU A 213 8.25 -22.01 -10.87
CA GLU A 213 6.86 -21.62 -10.64
C GLU A 213 6.65 -20.91 -9.29
N LEU A 214 7.27 -21.40 -8.20
CA LEU A 214 7.21 -20.75 -6.88
C LEU A 214 7.99 -19.45 -6.82
N THR A 215 9.06 -19.31 -7.61
CA THR A 215 9.81 -18.05 -7.72
C THR A 215 9.18 -17.05 -8.70
N SER A 216 8.23 -17.52 -9.51
CA SER A 216 7.54 -16.71 -10.50
C SER A 216 6.27 -16.07 -9.93
N VAL A 217 5.52 -15.44 -10.83
CA VAL A 217 4.22 -14.82 -10.56
C VAL A 217 3.17 -15.79 -10.04
N TYR A 218 3.28 -17.07 -10.40
CA TYR A 218 2.44 -18.11 -9.82
C TYR A 218 2.69 -18.26 -8.31
N GLY A 219 3.94 -18.14 -7.86
CA GLY A 219 4.30 -18.09 -6.44
C GLY A 219 3.66 -16.90 -5.72
N VAL A 220 3.75 -15.69 -6.29
CA VAL A 220 3.11 -14.49 -5.73
C VAL A 220 1.59 -14.63 -5.67
N ALA A 221 0.96 -15.18 -6.72
CA ALA A 221 -0.47 -15.46 -6.75
C ALA A 221 -0.88 -16.51 -5.71
N LEU A 222 -0.04 -17.52 -5.49
CA LEU A 222 -0.24 -18.53 -4.44
C LEU A 222 -0.10 -17.88 -3.04
N GLY A 223 0.88 -16.99 -2.85
CA GLY A 223 1.05 -16.21 -1.63
C GLY A 223 -0.15 -15.32 -1.31
N THR A 224 -0.70 -14.63 -2.31
CA THR A 224 -1.92 -13.82 -2.11
C THR A 224 -3.13 -14.69 -1.83
N MET A 225 -3.30 -15.83 -2.53
CA MET A 225 -4.34 -16.82 -2.23
C MET A 225 -4.24 -17.31 -0.78
N PHE A 226 -3.04 -17.64 -0.29
CA PHE A 226 -2.83 -18.09 1.08
C PHE A 226 -3.29 -17.04 2.10
N VAL A 227 -2.93 -15.77 1.89
CA VAL A 227 -3.38 -14.66 2.75
C VAL A 227 -4.91 -14.54 2.72
N PHE A 228 -5.53 -14.63 1.55
CA PHE A 228 -7.00 -14.60 1.43
C PHE A 228 -7.67 -15.74 2.17
N VAL A 229 -7.16 -16.97 2.06
CA VAL A 229 -7.68 -18.13 2.81
C VAL A 229 -7.52 -17.94 4.31
N LEU A 230 -6.38 -17.43 4.77
CA LEU A 230 -6.13 -17.15 6.18
C LEU A 230 -7.14 -16.11 6.71
N VAL A 231 -7.31 -14.99 6.00
CA VAL A 231 -8.27 -13.95 6.37
C VAL A 231 -9.70 -14.49 6.34
N ALA A 232 -10.09 -15.22 5.29
CA ALA A 232 -11.41 -15.84 5.20
C ALA A 232 -11.69 -16.81 6.36
N THR A 233 -10.69 -17.57 6.78
CA THR A 233 -10.78 -18.48 7.93
C THR A 233 -10.98 -17.71 9.24
N LEU A 234 -10.26 -16.60 9.43
CA LEU A 234 -10.44 -15.73 10.60
C LEU A 234 -11.85 -15.13 10.67
N PHE A 235 -12.40 -14.72 9.52
CA PHE A 235 -13.77 -14.24 9.41
C PHE A 235 -14.79 -15.35 9.67
N ALA A 236 -14.61 -16.53 9.09
CA ALA A 236 -15.47 -17.70 9.32
C ALA A 236 -15.48 -18.12 10.80
N ALA A 237 -14.35 -17.98 11.49
CA ALA A 237 -14.23 -18.24 12.92
C ALA A 237 -14.79 -17.10 13.81
N ASN A 238 -15.37 -16.04 13.24
CA ASN A 238 -15.88 -14.85 13.94
C ASN A 238 -14.86 -14.20 14.91
N ILE A 239 -13.57 -14.35 14.64
CA ILE A 239 -12.49 -13.80 15.47
C ILE A 239 -12.60 -12.27 15.60
N PRO A 240 -12.87 -11.49 14.52
CA PRO A 240 -12.98 -10.04 14.63
C PRO A 240 -14.09 -9.60 15.60
N LEU A 241 -15.25 -10.27 15.56
CA LEU A 241 -16.38 -9.97 16.43
C LEU A 241 -16.06 -10.27 17.90
N ARG A 242 -15.38 -11.39 18.17
CA ARG A 242 -14.95 -11.77 19.53
C ARG A 242 -13.95 -10.77 20.10
N ILE A 243 -12.98 -10.33 19.28
CA ILE A 243 -12.00 -9.30 19.69
C ILE A 243 -12.71 -7.97 19.98
N GLN A 244 -13.71 -7.59 19.17
CA GLN A 244 -14.50 -6.38 19.41
C GLN A 244 -15.28 -6.48 20.73
N GLN A 245 -15.98 -7.59 20.97
CA GLN A 245 -16.73 -7.81 22.20
C GLN A 245 -15.84 -7.80 23.44
N TRP A 246 -14.64 -8.38 23.37
CA TRP A 246 -13.67 -8.34 24.48
C TRP A 246 -13.15 -6.93 24.76
N ARG A 247 -12.96 -6.11 23.73
CA ARG A 247 -12.55 -4.71 23.91
C ARG A 247 -13.67 -3.85 24.50
N GLU A 248 -14.91 -4.08 24.08
CA GLU A 248 -16.07 -3.38 24.63
C GLU A 248 -16.30 -3.76 26.10
N ALA A 249 -16.15 -5.04 26.46
CA ALA A 249 -16.26 -5.51 27.84
C ALA A 249 -15.12 -5.05 28.78
N ALA A 250 -14.00 -4.56 28.25
CA ALA A 250 -12.89 -4.02 29.03
C ALA A 250 -12.95 -2.48 29.19
N ASP A 251 -13.81 -1.81 28.40
CA ASP A 251 -14.05 -0.37 28.44
C ASP A 251 -15.23 -0.01 29.40
N ASP A 252 -15.98 -1.01 29.89
CA ASP A 252 -17.05 -0.93 30.91
C ASP A 252 -16.51 -1.25 32.33
#